data_AF-A0A7C5YDC5-F1
#
_entry.id   AF-A0A7C5YDC5-F1
#
_cell.length_a   1.000
_cell.length_b   1.000
_cell.length_c   1.000
_cell.angle_alpha   90.00
_cell.angle_beta   90.00
_cell.angle_gamma   90.00
#
_symmetry.space_group_name_H-M   'P 1'
#
loop_
_entity.id
_entity.type
_entity.pdbx_description
1 polymer ?
#
loop_
_entity_poly.entity_id
_entity_poly.type
_entity_poly.pdbx_seq_one_letter_code
_entity_poly.pdbx_strand_id
1 'polypeptide(L)'
;MYTGSVTSVVVSVRVPKWVKDKLEAYGINISEFIRRKLMEEVERLEHEELSKLLDDLVKEFEGRVDVYELTRLVDEVRKER
;
A
#
# COMPACT_ATOMS: atom_id res chain seq x y z
N MET A 1 -1.20 8.16 -11.56
CA MET A 1 -0.78 8.79 -10.29
C MET A 1 -1.88 9.75 -9.86
N TYR A 2 -2.59 9.46 -8.77
CA TYR A 2 -3.57 10.39 -8.22
C TYR A 2 -2.83 11.63 -7.72
N THR A 3 -2.75 12.66 -8.56
CA THR A 3 -2.38 14.02 -8.16
C THR A 3 -3.59 14.64 -7.46
N GLY A 4 -3.92 14.12 -6.27
CA GLY A 4 -4.97 14.65 -5.44
C GLY A 4 -4.42 15.79 -4.59
N SER A 5 -4.93 16.98 -4.83
CA SER A 5 -4.85 18.14 -3.94
C SER A 5 -4.98 17.76 -2.45
N VAL A 6 -4.36 18.56 -1.58
CA VAL A 6 -4.36 18.45 -0.10
C VAL A 6 -5.78 18.64 0.49
N THR A 7 -6.75 17.85 0.05
CA THR A 7 -8.18 18.01 0.34
C THR A 7 -8.73 16.73 0.94
N SER A 8 -9.13 16.80 2.21
CA SER A 8 -9.82 15.70 2.89
C SER A 8 -11.25 15.55 2.40
N VAL A 9 -11.70 14.32 2.20
CA VAL A 9 -13.10 13.97 1.89
C VAL A 9 -13.75 13.31 3.11
N VAL A 10 -15.02 13.62 3.37
CA VAL A 10 -15.78 12.98 4.47
C VAL A 10 -16.45 11.70 3.96
N VAL A 11 -16.18 10.59 4.65
CA VAL A 11 -16.85 9.30 4.43
C VAL A 11 -17.76 9.03 5.63
N SER A 12 -19.05 8.81 5.39
CA SER A 12 -20.04 8.53 6.45
C SER A 12 -20.58 7.11 6.30
N VAL A 13 -20.42 6.30 7.35
CA VAL A 13 -20.89 4.91 7.40
C VAL A 13 -21.70 4.70 8.68
N ARG A 14 -22.84 4.01 8.58
CA ARG A 14 -23.65 3.64 9.74
C ARG A 14 -23.04 2.42 10.42
N VAL A 15 -22.70 2.55 11.70
CA VAL A 15 -22.20 1.45 12.53
C VAL A 15 -23.13 1.22 13.73
N PRO A 16 -23.22 -0.01 14.26
CA PRO A 16 -23.94 -0.26 15.50
C PRO A 16 -23.38 0.58 16.65
N LYS A 17 -24.25 1.20 17.45
CA LYS A 17 -23.84 2.10 18.54
C LYS A 17 -22.87 1.43 19.53
N TRP A 18 -23.12 0.17 19.87
CA TRP A 18 -22.27 -0.57 20.80
C TRP A 18 -20.81 -0.69 20.35
N VAL A 19 -20.54 -0.67 19.04
CA VAL A 19 -19.17 -0.73 18.49
C VAL A 19 -18.43 0.56 18.80
N LYS A 20 -19.06 1.69 18.49
CA LYS A 20 -18.54 3.01 18.81
C LYS A 20 -18.25 3.12 20.31
N ASP A 21 -19.26 2.80 21.13
CA ASP A 21 -19.19 2.93 22.59
C ASP A 21 -18.06 2.06 23.18
N LYS A 22 -17.87 0.82 22.68
CA LYS A 22 -16.75 -0.04 23.12
C LYS A 22 -15.40 0.53 22.72
N LEU A 23 -15.23 0.96 21.48
CA LEU A 23 -13.95 1.52 21.01
C LEU A 23 -13.56 2.77 21.79
N GLU A 24 -14.52 3.65 22.06
CA GLU A 24 -14.31 4.83 22.90
C GLU A 24 -13.98 4.46 24.35
N ALA A 25 -14.65 3.45 24.93
CA ALA A 25 -14.34 2.96 26.27
C ALA A 25 -12.92 2.37 26.39
N TYR A 26 -12.36 1.84 25.30
CA TYR A 26 -10.96 1.41 25.23
C TYR A 26 -9.98 2.55 24.88
N GLY A 27 -10.46 3.80 24.78
CA GLY A 27 -9.62 4.96 24.48
C GLY A 27 -9.18 5.05 23.01
N ILE A 28 -9.85 4.34 22.09
CA ILE A 28 -9.48 4.34 20.68
C ILE A 28 -10.08 5.57 20.00
N ASN A 29 -9.23 6.39 19.38
CA ASN A 29 -9.66 7.45 18.48
C ASN A 29 -10.18 6.82 17.17
N ILE A 30 -11.51 6.75 17.02
CA ILE A 30 -12.16 6.10 15.87
C ILE A 30 -11.75 6.77 14.56
N SER A 31 -11.71 8.10 14.51
CA SER A 31 -11.37 8.84 13.29
C SER A 31 -9.94 8.54 12.83
N GLU A 32 -8.99 8.48 13.77
CA GLU A 32 -7.61 8.11 13.47
C GLU A 32 -7.48 6.65 13.08
N PHE A 33 -8.15 5.76 13.80
CA PHE A 33 -8.16 4.33 13.51
C PHE A 33 -8.68 4.04 12.11
N ILE A 34 -9.83 4.60 11.74
CA ILE A 34 -10.43 4.42 10.42
C ILE A 34 -9.53 5.02 9.33
N ARG A 35 -9.02 6.24 9.54
CA ARG A 35 -8.09 6.88 8.59
C ARG A 35 -6.88 5.98 8.33
N ARG A 36 -6.22 5.51 9.38
CA ARG A 36 -5.06 4.62 9.28
C ARG A 36 -5.41 3.33 8.55
N LYS A 37 -6.53 2.68 8.90
CA LYS A 37 -6.97 1.45 8.25
C LYS A 37 -7.26 1.62 6.77
N LEU A 38 -7.83 2.76 6.36
CA LEU A 38 -8.05 3.05 4.95
C LEU A 38 -6.73 3.26 4.20
N MET A 39 -5.75 3.94 4.80
CA MET A 39 -4.43 4.13 4.19
C MET A 39 -3.65 2.81 4.09
N GLU A 40 -3.62 2.01 5.15
CA GLU A 40 -3.00 0.67 5.16
C GLU A 40 -3.61 -0.22 4.06
N GLU A 41 -4.92 -0.14 3.84
CA GLU A 41 -5.60 -0.92 2.81
C GLU A 41 -5.24 -0.46 1.40
N VAL A 42 -5.07 0.84 1.17
CA VAL A 42 -4.57 1.37 -0.11
C VAL A 42 -3.14 0.90 -0.36
N GLU A 43 -2.24 1.04 0.61
CA GLU A 43 -0.86 0.58 0.50
C GLU A 43 -0.79 -0.93 0.19
N ARG A 44 -1.64 -1.73 0.84
CA ARG A 44 -1.75 -3.17 0.57
C ARG A 44 -2.15 -3.45 -0.89
N LEU A 45 -3.16 -2.75 -1.39
CA LEU A 45 -3.63 -2.91 -2.78
C LEU A 45 -2.56 -2.48 -3.79
N GLU A 46 -1.87 -1.37 -3.54
CA GLU A 46 -0.77 -0.91 -4.38
C GLU A 46 0.40 -1.90 -4.41
N HIS A 47 0.75 -2.49 -3.25
CA HIS A 47 1.76 -3.55 -3.19
C HIS A 47 1.35 -4.81 -3.95
N GLU A 48 0.08 -5.23 -3.86
CA GLU A 48 -0.43 -6.37 -4.61
C GLU A 48 -0.43 -6.14 -6.12
N GLU A 49 -0.77 -4.92 -6.56
CA GLU A 49 -0.69 -4.53 -7.97
C GLU A 49 0.76 -4.53 -8.46
N LEU A 50 1.68 -3.94 -7.70
CA LEU A 50 3.09 -3.92 -8.05
C LEU A 50 3.70 -5.33 -8.10
N SER A 51 3.34 -6.19 -7.16
CA SER A 51 3.79 -7.59 -7.15
C SER A 51 3.32 -8.34 -8.40
N LYS A 52 2.06 -8.15 -8.81
CA LYS A 52 1.52 -8.78 -10.03
C LYS A 52 2.25 -8.29 -11.27
N LEU A 53 2.48 -6.98 -11.37
CA LEU A 53 3.23 -6.39 -12.49
C LEU A 53 4.66 -6.95 -12.56
N LEU A 54 5.32 -7.12 -11.41
CA LEU A 54 6.64 -7.72 -11.34
C LEU A 54 6.62 -9.19 -11.77
N ASP A 55 5.66 -9.97 -11.29
CA ASP A 55 5.51 -11.38 -11.66
C ASP A 55 5.27 -11.55 -13.17
N ASP A 56 4.45 -10.68 -13.76
CA ASP A 56 4.17 -10.69 -15.19
C ASP A 56 5.42 -10.30 -16.01
N LEU A 57 6.19 -9.32 -15.54
CA LEU A 57 7.46 -8.95 -16.15
C LEU A 57 8.48 -10.10 -16.08
N VAL A 58 8.61 -10.77 -14.93
CA VAL A 58 9.51 -11.91 -14.78
C VAL A 58 9.15 -13.03 -15.74
N LYS A 59 7.86 -13.34 -15.90
CA LYS A 59 7.39 -14.34 -16.87
C LYS A 59 7.70 -13.95 -18.32
N GLU A 60 7.50 -12.69 -18.69
CA GLU A 60 7.76 -12.22 -20.05
C GLU A 60 9.24 -12.29 -20.44
N PHE A 61 10.13 -12.07 -19.45
CA PHE A 61 11.57 -12.07 -19.63
C PHE A 61 12.25 -13.38 -19.18
N GLU A 62 11.46 -14.41 -18.85
CA GLU A 62 11.97 -15.71 -18.44
C GLU A 62 12.86 -16.31 -19.55
N GLY A 63 14.10 -16.67 -19.19
CA GLY A 63 15.10 -17.16 -20.13
C GLY A 63 15.73 -16.11 -21.05
N ARG A 64 15.33 -14.83 -20.97
CA ARG A 64 15.93 -13.71 -21.71
C ARG A 64 16.84 -12.83 -20.85
N VAL A 65 16.64 -12.85 -19.54
CA VAL A 65 17.38 -12.05 -18.57
C VAL A 65 18.01 -12.97 -17.54
N ASP A 66 19.33 -12.85 -17.34
CA ASP A 66 20.02 -13.48 -16.22
C ASP A 66 19.75 -12.66 -14.94
N VAL A 67 19.07 -13.28 -13.99
CA VAL A 67 18.73 -12.69 -12.69
C VAL A 67 19.99 -12.24 -11.93
N TYR A 68 21.10 -12.96 -12.06
CA TYR A 68 22.35 -12.62 -11.38
C TYR A 68 23.00 -11.37 -11.98
N GLU A 69 22.98 -11.23 -13.30
CA GLU A 69 23.45 -10.02 -13.99
C GLU A 69 22.56 -8.81 -13.66
N LEU A 70 21.24 -8.98 -13.67
CA LEU A 70 20.31 -7.92 -13.29
C LEU A 70 20.55 -7.44 -11.85
N THR A 71 20.75 -8.38 -10.91
CA THR A 71 21.00 -8.04 -9.50
C THR A 71 22.31 -7.27 -9.34
N ARG A 72 23.38 -7.67 -10.04
CA ARG A 72 24.66 -6.93 -10.04
C ARG A 72 24.49 -5.50 -10.53
N LEU A 73 23.79 -5.31 -11.64
CA LEU A 73 23.54 -3.97 -12.20
C LEU A 73 22.76 -3.07 -11.23
N VAL A 74 21.73 -3.62 -10.56
CA VAL A 74 20.96 -2.88 -9.55
C VAL A 74 21.83 -2.47 -8.36
N ASP A 75 22.70 -3.37 -7.89
CA ASP A 75 23.61 -3.10 -6.77
C ASP A 75 24.69 -2.07 -7.13
N GLU A 76 25.19 -2.06 -8.37
CA GLU A 76 26.12 -1.05 -8.86
C GLU A 76 25.47 0.34 -8.84
N VAL A 77 24.27 0.48 -9.41
CA VAL A 77 23.52 1.75 -9.43
C VAL A 77 23.19 2.24 -8.02
N ARG A 78 22.89 1.33 -7.07
CA ARG A 78 22.62 1.69 -5.67
C ARG A 78 23.83 2.24 -4.94
N LYS A 79 25.05 1.84 -5.30
CA LYS A 79 26.29 2.34 -4.68
C LYS A 79 26.74 3.70 -5.21
N GLU A 80 26.24 4.08 -6.39
CA GLU A 80 26.52 5.38 -7.01
C GLU A 80 25.59 6.50 -6.51
N ARG A 81 24.51 6.16 -5.80
CA ARG A 81 23.54 7.08 -5.20
C ARG A 81 23.85 7.35 -3.72
#